data_AF-A0A844YUK8-F1
#
_entry.id   AF-A0A844YUK8-F1
#
_cell.length_a   1.000
_cell.length_b   1.000
_cell.length_c   1.000
_cell.angle_alpha   90.00
_cell.angle_beta   90.00
_cell.angle_gamma   90.00
#
_symmetry.space_group_name_H-M   'P 1'
#
loop_
_entity.id
_entity.type
_entity.pdbx_description
1 polymer ?
#
loop_
_entity_poly.entity_id
_entity_poly.type
_entity_poly.pdbx_seq_one_letter_code
_entity_poly.pdbx_strand_id
1 'polypeptide(L)'
;MMKMTLGAFCAASLVACVTTNESNQVVCESGPWTIGVWSSYCDGEQLICGDGSGFQRITLQNNAPHLAVVQLYFSDGTTDEAHLRPGQGYTARKGLGTGVNVVAQC
;
A
#
# COMPACT_ATOMS: atom_id res chain seq x y z
N MET A 1 -26.78 -38.70 -20.78
CA MET A 1 -26.12 -38.52 -19.46
C MET A 1 -25.14 -37.36 -19.59
N MET A 2 -25.49 -36.20 -19.03
CA MET A 2 -24.75 -34.95 -19.17
C MET A 2 -23.65 -34.89 -18.11
N LYS A 3 -22.39 -34.79 -18.54
CA LYS A 3 -21.20 -34.71 -17.68
C LYS A 3 -21.09 -33.26 -17.18
N MET A 4 -21.52 -32.99 -15.95
CA MET A 4 -21.30 -31.68 -15.31
C MET A 4 -19.81 -31.46 -15.13
N THR A 5 -19.25 -30.48 -15.84
CA THR A 5 -17.91 -29.98 -15.62
C THR A 5 -17.95 -29.20 -14.31
N LEU A 6 -17.29 -29.72 -13.27
CA LEU A 6 -17.04 -28.98 -12.04
C LEU A 6 -16.17 -27.78 -12.41
N GLY A 7 -16.79 -26.59 -12.54
CA GLY A 7 -16.06 -25.34 -12.64
C GLY A 7 -15.22 -25.18 -11.38
N ALA A 8 -13.93 -24.93 -11.56
CA ALA A 8 -13.02 -24.63 -10.46
C ALA A 8 -13.59 -23.44 -9.67
N PHE A 9 -14.04 -23.69 -8.44
CA PHE A 9 -14.39 -22.62 -7.52
C PHE A 9 -13.09 -21.97 -7.06
N CYS A 10 -12.82 -20.74 -7.51
CA CYS A 10 -11.81 -19.89 -6.89
C CYS A 10 -12.27 -19.56 -5.46
N ALA A 11 -11.76 -20.27 -4.46
CA ALA A 11 -11.91 -19.90 -3.07
C ALA A 11 -10.75 -18.98 -2.67
N ALA A 12 -11.05 -17.70 -2.44
CA ALA A 12 -10.09 -16.76 -1.87
C ALA A 12 -9.96 -17.06 -0.36
N SER A 13 -8.74 -17.25 0.14
CA SER A 13 -8.44 -17.32 1.57
C SER A 13 -7.46 -16.22 1.96
N LEU A 14 -7.63 -15.74 3.20
CA LEU A 14 -7.15 -14.45 3.74
C LEU A 14 -5.68 -14.12 3.45
N VAL A 15 -5.45 -12.88 3.03
CA VAL A 15 -4.17 -12.18 3.07
C VAL A 15 -3.81 -11.91 4.54
N ALA A 16 -2.80 -12.59 5.08
CA ALA A 16 -2.29 -12.28 6.41
C ALA A 16 -1.24 -11.16 6.28
N CYS A 17 -1.70 -9.91 6.21
CA CYS A 17 -0.79 -8.79 6.31
C CYS A 17 -0.28 -8.66 7.75
N VAL A 18 1.02 -8.85 7.95
CA VAL A 18 1.71 -8.50 9.18
C VAL A 18 2.10 -7.03 9.09
N THR A 19 1.56 -6.21 9.98
CA THR A 19 2.00 -4.82 10.13
C THR A 19 3.46 -4.83 10.54
N THR A 20 4.28 -4.12 9.79
CA THR A 20 5.67 -3.91 10.15
C THR A 20 5.75 -2.66 10.97
N ASN A 21 6.55 -2.68 12.03
CA ASN A 21 6.52 -1.72 13.14
C ASN A 21 6.99 -0.29 12.78
N GLU A 22 6.82 0.16 11.54
CA GLU A 22 7.22 1.47 11.05
C GLU A 22 5.96 2.30 10.81
N SER A 23 5.31 2.69 11.91
CA SER A 23 4.46 3.87 11.89
C SER A 23 5.38 5.08 11.85
N ASN A 24 5.61 5.61 10.67
CA ASN A 24 6.39 6.82 10.47
C ASN A 24 5.46 8.01 10.18
N GLN A 25 5.98 9.21 10.40
CA GLN A 25 5.31 10.45 10.01
C GLN A 25 6.27 11.27 9.16
N VAL A 26 5.74 11.84 8.09
CA VAL A 26 6.43 12.84 7.28
C VAL A 26 5.82 14.20 7.60
N VAL A 27 6.64 15.17 7.97
CA VAL A 27 6.21 16.55 8.18
C VAL A 27 6.10 17.24 6.83
N CYS A 28 5.00 17.95 6.60
CA CYS A 28 4.78 18.73 5.38
C CYS A 28 5.81 19.86 5.28
N GLU A 29 6.27 20.17 4.07
CA GLU A 29 7.26 21.25 3.85
C GLU A 29 6.79 22.64 4.32
N SER A 30 5.48 22.92 4.29
CA SER A 30 4.93 24.24 4.60
C SER A 30 4.52 24.46 6.05
N GLY A 31 4.60 23.45 6.93
CA GLY A 31 4.09 23.61 8.30
C GLY A 31 4.13 22.35 9.17
N PRO A 32 3.59 22.42 10.41
CA PRO A 32 3.70 21.35 11.41
C PRO A 32 2.74 20.18 11.15
N TRP A 33 2.16 20.07 9.95
CA TRP A 33 1.22 19.02 9.58
C TRP A 33 1.96 17.77 9.16
N THR A 34 1.31 16.61 9.28
CA THR A 34 1.96 15.33 9.00
C THR A 34 1.14 14.42 8.09
N ILE A 35 1.86 13.62 7.31
CA ILE A 35 1.34 12.44 6.62
C ILE A 35 1.74 11.23 7.45
N GLY A 36 0.74 10.46 7.89
CA GLY A 36 0.98 9.17 8.52
C GLY A 36 1.38 8.14 7.45
N VAL A 37 2.39 7.34 7.74
CA VAL A 37 2.92 6.31 6.85
C VAL A 37 2.98 4.99 7.60
N TRP A 38 2.36 3.95 7.06
CA TRP A 38 2.40 2.59 7.61
C TRP A 38 2.79 1.60 6.53
N SER A 39 3.70 0.70 6.88
CA SER A 39 4.06 -0.44 6.05
C SER A 39 3.47 -1.73 6.64
N SER A 40 3.07 -2.64 5.76
CA SER A 40 2.70 -4.01 6.13
C SER A 40 3.24 -4.96 5.07
N TYR A 41 3.78 -6.10 5.50
CA TYR A 41 4.12 -7.21 4.61
C TYR A 41 2.94 -8.15 4.55
N CYS A 42 2.49 -8.43 3.35
CA CYS A 42 1.41 -9.35 3.09
C CYS A 42 2.02 -10.57 2.41
N ASP A 43 1.93 -11.73 3.05
CA ASP A 43 2.09 -12.98 2.32
C ASP A 43 0.99 -13.06 1.26
N GLY A 44 1.36 -13.50 0.05
CA GLY A 44 0.50 -13.30 -1.13
C GLY A 44 -0.91 -13.85 -0.92
N GLU A 45 -1.88 -13.33 -1.65
CA GLU A 45 -3.12 -14.07 -1.86
C GLU A 45 -2.73 -15.43 -2.44
N GLN A 46 -3.18 -16.52 -1.80
CA GLN A 46 -3.10 -17.83 -2.41
C GLN A 46 -4.17 -17.91 -3.52
N LEU A 47 -3.97 -17.18 -4.61
CA LEU A 47 -4.71 -17.40 -5.84
C LEU A 47 -4.15 -18.67 -6.47
N ILE A 48 -4.91 -19.77 -6.40
CA ILE A 48 -4.65 -21.03 -7.13
C ILE A 48 -4.60 -20.81 -8.67
N CYS A 49 -4.75 -19.56 -9.13
CA CYS A 49 -4.68 -19.12 -10.53
C CYS A 49 -3.55 -18.11 -10.84
N GLY A 50 -2.62 -17.81 -9.91
CA GLY A 50 -1.46 -16.90 -10.07
C GLY A 50 -1.76 -15.43 -9.72
N ASP A 51 -0.84 -14.58 -9.23
CA ASP A 51 0.57 -14.75 -8.79
C ASP A 51 0.66 -14.78 -7.26
N GLY A 52 1.15 -15.89 -6.71
CA GLY A 52 1.32 -16.15 -5.28
C GLY A 52 2.59 -15.52 -4.67
N SER A 53 2.98 -14.33 -5.09
CA SER A 53 4.13 -13.62 -4.51
C SER A 53 3.67 -12.65 -3.43
N GLY A 54 4.28 -12.73 -2.25
CA GLY A 54 4.05 -11.72 -1.21
C GLY A 54 4.39 -10.32 -1.69
N PHE A 55 3.77 -9.32 -1.06
CA PHE A 55 3.95 -7.92 -1.42
C PHE A 55 4.04 -7.04 -0.16
N GLN A 56 4.63 -5.88 -0.32
CA GLN A 56 4.59 -4.82 0.67
C GLN A 56 3.48 -3.85 0.35
N ARG A 57 2.65 -3.54 1.35
CA ARG A 57 1.60 -2.53 1.28
C ARG A 57 2.02 -1.32 2.09
N ILE A 58 2.04 -0.16 1.44
CA ILE A 58 2.37 1.14 2.05
C ILE A 58 1.11 1.99 2.05
N THR A 59 0.65 2.37 3.23
CA THR A 59 -0.53 3.20 3.42
C THR A 59 -0.12 4.58 3.88
N LEU A 60 -0.66 5.60 3.21
CA LEU A 60 -0.53 7.00 3.57
C LEU A 60 -1.87 7.51 4.11
N GLN A 61 -1.83 8.39 5.09
CA GLN A 61 -3.01 9.11 5.59
C GLN A 61 -2.68 10.60 5.71
N ASN A 62 -3.45 11.44 5.03
CA ASN A 62 -3.33 12.88 5.18
C ASN A 62 -4.03 13.35 6.46
N ASN A 63 -3.24 13.76 7.46
CA ASN A 63 -3.74 14.36 8.70
C ASN A 63 -3.71 15.90 8.67
N ALA A 64 -3.31 16.51 7.55
CA ALA A 64 -3.32 17.95 7.36
C ALA A 64 -4.73 18.48 7.07
N PRO A 65 -5.03 19.75 7.39
CA PRO A 65 -6.32 20.38 7.09
C PRO A 65 -6.48 20.80 5.61
N HIS A 66 -5.46 20.57 4.77
CA HIS A 66 -5.44 20.97 3.37
C HIS A 66 -5.05 19.80 2.43
N LEU A 67 -5.10 20.06 1.13
CA LEU A 67 -4.61 19.11 0.12
C LEU A 67 -3.12 18.86 0.34
N ALA A 68 -2.72 17.59 0.37
CA ALA A 68 -1.32 17.19 0.37
C ALA A 68 -0.97 16.51 -0.96
N VAL A 69 0.12 16.92 -1.58
CA VAL A 69 0.76 16.21 -2.69
C VAL A 69 1.89 15.38 -2.10
N VAL A 70 1.80 14.06 -2.23
CA VAL A 70 2.78 13.13 -1.66
C VAL A 70 3.50 12.41 -2.78
N GLN A 71 4.82 12.49 -2.76
CA GLN A 71 5.71 11.77 -3.68
C GLN A 71 6.37 10.61 -2.95
N LEU A 72 6.27 9.42 -3.53
CA LEU A 72 6.84 8.18 -3.03
C LEU A 72 8.00 7.77 -3.93
N TYR A 73 9.17 7.63 -3.35
CA TYR A 73 10.39 7.17 -4.02
C TYR A 73 10.72 5.77 -3.52
N PHE A 74 10.62 4.79 -4.40
CA PHE A 74 10.85 3.40 -4.06
C PHE A 74 12.30 3.00 -4.34
N SER A 75 12.83 2.11 -3.52
CA SER A 75 14.20 1.57 -3.67
C SER A 75 14.41 0.74 -4.94
N ASP A 76 13.33 0.30 -5.60
CA ASP A 76 13.36 -0.35 -6.92
C ASP A 76 13.52 0.66 -8.08
N GLY A 77 13.64 1.95 -7.78
CA GLY A 77 13.81 3.03 -8.74
C GLY A 77 12.49 3.57 -9.31
N THR A 78 11.35 2.98 -8.94
CA THR A 78 10.04 3.52 -9.33
C THR A 78 9.61 4.68 -8.44
N THR A 79 8.69 5.50 -8.95
CA THR A 79 8.10 6.61 -8.20
C THR A 79 6.59 6.59 -8.33
N ASP A 80 5.89 7.13 -7.35
CA ASP A 80 4.45 7.37 -7.43
C ASP A 80 4.10 8.73 -6.80
N GLU A 81 2.97 9.31 -7.21
CA GLU A 81 2.48 10.58 -6.71
C GLU A 81 0.98 10.46 -6.37
N ALA A 82 0.62 10.96 -5.18
CA ALA A 82 -0.75 10.94 -4.70
C ALA A 82 -1.20 12.32 -4.22
N HIS A 83 -2.38 12.74 -4.67
CA HIS A 83 -3.02 13.99 -4.24
C HIS A 83 -4.10 13.63 -3.21
N LEU A 84 -3.84 13.94 -1.95
CA LEU A 84 -4.64 13.49 -0.81
C LEU A 84 -5.41 14.67 -0.22
N ARG A 85 -6.74 14.63 -0.28
CA ARG A 85 -7.58 15.57 0.47
C ARG A 85 -7.43 15.35 1.99
N PRO A 86 -7.84 16.33 2.82
CA PRO A 86 -7.88 16.14 4.27
C PRO A 86 -8.61 14.86 4.66
N GLY A 87 -7.98 14.01 5.48
CA GLY A 87 -8.56 12.73 5.91
C GLY A 87 -8.56 11.62 4.84
N GLN A 88 -8.03 11.86 3.65
CA GLN A 88 -7.91 10.83 2.61
C GLN A 88 -6.69 9.94 2.85
N GLY A 89 -6.88 8.63 2.62
CA GLY A 89 -5.81 7.66 2.56
C GLY A 89 -5.43 7.28 1.13
N TYR A 90 -4.21 6.78 0.95
CA TYR A 90 -3.73 6.19 -0.30
C TYR A 90 -2.92 4.94 -0.01
N THR A 91 -2.95 3.97 -0.92
CA THR A 91 -2.26 2.69 -0.73
C THR A 91 -1.45 2.33 -1.97
N ALA A 92 -0.14 2.22 -1.81
CA ALA A 92 0.76 1.64 -2.80
C ALA A 92 1.01 0.16 -2.48
N ARG A 93 1.17 -0.65 -3.55
CA ARG A 93 1.63 -2.04 -3.47
C ARG A 93 2.95 -2.19 -4.23
N LYS A 94 3.94 -2.80 -3.59
CA LYS A 94 5.28 -3.05 -4.15
C LYS A 94 5.78 -4.45 -3.83
N GLY A 95 6.84 -4.86 -4.52
CA GLY A 95 7.54 -6.10 -4.19
C GLY A 95 8.04 -6.10 -2.74
N LEU A 96 8.23 -7.30 -2.18
CA LEU A 96 8.80 -7.43 -0.84
C LEU A 96 10.22 -6.86 -0.79
N GLY A 97 10.54 -6.17 0.31
CA GLY A 97 11.84 -5.54 0.53
C GLY A 97 12.02 -4.18 -0.14
N THR A 98 10.99 -3.67 -0.85
CA THR A 98 11.03 -2.35 -1.46
C THR A 98 10.83 -1.27 -0.39
N GLY A 99 11.94 -0.75 0.16
CA GLY A 99 11.92 0.46 0.99
C GLY A 99 11.33 1.66 0.25
N VAL A 100 10.73 2.59 1.00
CA VAL A 100 10.08 3.80 0.48
C VAL A 100 10.58 5.04 1.23
N ASN A 101 10.90 6.09 0.47
CA ASN A 101 11.08 7.44 1.00
C ASN A 101 9.86 8.29 0.56
N VAL A 102 9.28 9.04 1.49
CA VAL A 102 8.04 9.77 1.28
C VAL A 102 8.30 11.26 1.53
N VAL A 103 7.95 12.10 0.55
CA VAL A 103 8.02 13.56 0.63
C VAL A 103 6.60 14.11 0.50
N ALA A 104 6.22 15.04 1.37
CA ALA A 104 4.88 15.60 1.42
C ALA A 104 4.89 17.13 1.31
N GLN A 105 4.14 17.65 0.36
CA GLN A 105 3.84 19.05 0.19
C GLN A 105 2.39 19.29 0.56
N CYS A 106 2.21 19.94 1.69
CA CYS A 106 0.96 20.53 2.13
C CYS A 106 1.18 22.05 2.12
#